data_AF-A0AAV9X9N9-F1
#
_entry.id   AF-A0AAV9X9N9-F1
#
_cell.length_a   1.000
_cell.length_b   1.000
_cell.length_c   1.000
_cell.angle_alpha   90.00
_cell.angle_beta   90.00
_cell.angle_gamma   90.00
#
_symmetry.space_group_name_H-M   'P 1'
#
loop_
_entity.id
_entity.type
_entity.pdbx_description
1 polymer ?
#
loop_
_entity_poly.entity_id
_entity_poly.type
_entity_poly.pdbx_seq_one_letter_code
_entity_poly.pdbx_strand_id
1 'polypeptide(L)'
;MTLIHTVEAVIIQHEGLRCGGCAAIAVGSTNTEQREYHDQLFLSKTLRPPNIKNNISTVNDNARETARIMYSQTVLHGQAAWPRLNRSDLHHPHSIRSKQAQALTNDDGPPSPSSPYITSLVRALQAASHTVSVCIPADQKSWIGKAHIIGHHPHPTFYHPDTDTTHPSPRTDGGEEWVLINGTPASCTQIGLFHLFKERGPIDLVLSGPNFGRNSSAVYALSSGTLGGSLEAALSGAKSISVSYAYKSKSNPDEVVDAASAISTRIVDHLYKNWPTDGSVDLYSVNVPLEPGIDHGRILFTHILQNTWSGCYKAVQTSEEEEDAGALEKATRDGTASPPTGANVEEDPKVMDKYKFKWAPRFGDVEKAAKEESAKGSDAWAVMQGFISITPLKANFMHGTGIGEELKL
;
A
#
# COMPACT_ATOMS: atom_id res chain seq x y z
N MET A 1 -15.65 31.31 -36.14
CA MET A 1 -14.95 31.45 -34.86
C MET A 1 -15.36 30.26 -34.03
N THR A 2 -14.57 29.19 -34.07
CA THR A 2 -14.81 27.94 -33.34
C THR A 2 -13.44 27.51 -32.84
N LEU A 3 -13.18 27.66 -31.53
CA LEU A 3 -11.97 27.13 -30.93
C LEU A 3 -12.09 25.61 -30.86
N ILE A 4 -11.27 24.91 -31.64
CA ILE A 4 -11.05 23.49 -31.48
C ILE A 4 -10.06 23.34 -30.33
N HIS A 5 -10.52 22.83 -29.19
CA HIS A 5 -9.63 22.37 -28.13
C HIS A 5 -9.06 21.01 -28.56
N THR A 6 -7.84 21.01 -29.10
CA THR A 6 -7.04 19.80 -29.29
C THR A 6 -6.63 19.29 -27.91
N VAL A 7 -7.12 18.10 -27.53
CA VAL A 7 -6.60 17.36 -26.38
C VAL A 7 -5.44 16.52 -26.90
N GLU A 8 -4.21 16.93 -26.59
CA GLU A 8 -3.03 16.10 -26.85
C GLU A 8 -2.95 15.01 -25.77
N ALA A 9 -3.19 13.76 -26.16
CA ALA A 9 -2.99 12.59 -25.30
C ALA A 9 -1.57 12.05 -25.53
N VAL A 10 -0.74 12.06 -24.49
CA VAL A 10 0.57 11.40 -24.51
C VAL A 10 0.35 9.90 -24.30
N ILE A 11 0.43 9.12 -25.37
CA ILE A 11 0.39 7.66 -25.32
C ILE A 11 1.83 7.16 -25.16
N ILE A 12 2.16 6.67 -23.96
CA ILE A 12 3.42 5.96 -23.73
C ILE A 12 3.22 4.51 -24.21
N GLN A 13 3.63 4.23 -25.45
CA GLN A 13 3.70 2.86 -25.96
C GLN A 13 4.94 2.16 -25.38
N HIS A 14 4.71 1.01 -24.75
CA HIS A 14 5.77 0.10 -24.36
C HIS A 14 6.22 -0.67 -25.61
N GLU A 15 7.36 -0.32 -26.20
CA GLU A 15 7.94 -1.17 -27.24
C GLU A 15 8.43 -2.49 -26.63
N GLY A 16 7.94 -3.58 -27.21
CA GLY A 16 8.28 -4.94 -26.81
C GLY A 16 9.71 -5.30 -27.15
N LEU A 17 10.28 -6.15 -26.29
CA LEU A 17 11.52 -6.88 -26.50
C LEU A 17 11.53 -7.56 -27.88
N ARG A 18 12.42 -7.10 -28.76
CA ARG A 18 12.77 -7.81 -30.00
C ARG A 18 13.64 -9.03 -29.67
N CYS A 19 13.07 -10.23 -29.76
CA CYS A 19 13.86 -11.42 -30.04
C CYS A 19 14.11 -11.51 -31.55
N GLY A 20 15.37 -11.40 -31.95
CA GLY A 20 15.80 -11.60 -33.34
C GLY A 20 16.06 -13.07 -33.65
N GLY A 21 15.83 -13.47 -34.91
CA GLY A 21 16.50 -14.62 -35.51
C GLY A 21 15.66 -15.53 -36.41
N CYS A 22 15.67 -15.21 -37.71
CA CYS A 22 15.69 -16.14 -38.85
C CYS A 22 14.39 -16.80 -39.40
N ALA A 23 13.90 -16.14 -40.48
CA ALA A 23 13.88 -16.64 -41.87
C ALA A 23 12.75 -17.53 -42.43
N ALA A 24 12.03 -16.90 -43.38
CA ALA A 24 11.76 -17.33 -44.76
C ALA A 24 10.47 -18.12 -45.14
N ILE A 25 9.55 -17.37 -45.78
CA ILE A 25 8.92 -17.56 -47.12
C ILE A 25 8.36 -18.94 -47.50
N ALA A 26 7.03 -19.02 -47.77
CA ALA A 26 6.48 -19.62 -49.00
C ALA A 26 5.01 -19.23 -49.25
N VAL A 27 4.73 -18.98 -50.52
CA VAL A 27 3.47 -18.62 -51.19
C VAL A 27 2.68 -19.89 -51.55
N GLY A 28 1.34 -19.84 -51.63
CA GLY A 28 0.59 -20.90 -52.35
C GLY A 28 -0.91 -20.97 -52.12
N SER A 29 -1.67 -20.56 -53.14
CA SER A 29 -3.12 -20.64 -53.33
C SER A 29 -3.65 -22.07 -53.60
N THR A 30 -4.94 -22.33 -53.28
CA THR A 30 -6.05 -22.72 -54.19
C THR A 30 -7.12 -23.63 -53.55
N ASN A 31 -8.40 -23.26 -53.78
CA ASN A 31 -9.63 -24.04 -54.08
C ASN A 31 -9.99 -25.30 -53.26
N THR A 32 -11.25 -25.66 -52.95
CA THR A 32 -12.46 -25.65 -53.80
C THR A 32 -13.73 -25.99 -52.97
N GLU A 33 -14.88 -25.42 -53.36
CA GLU A 33 -16.28 -25.94 -53.38
C GLU A 33 -17.02 -26.35 -52.08
N GLN A 34 -18.10 -25.65 -51.66
CA GLN A 34 -19.51 -25.59 -52.15
C GLN A 34 -20.45 -26.68 -51.56
N ARG A 35 -21.48 -26.27 -50.79
CA ARG A 35 -22.91 -26.31 -51.19
C ARG A 35 -23.88 -25.83 -50.10
N GLU A 36 -24.89 -25.11 -50.58
CA GLU A 36 -25.99 -24.37 -49.93
C GLU A 36 -27.13 -25.28 -49.42
N TYR A 37 -28.07 -24.75 -48.61
CA TYR A 37 -29.50 -24.70 -48.98
C TYR A 37 -30.33 -23.71 -48.12
N HIS A 38 -31.36 -23.17 -48.79
CA HIS A 38 -32.30 -22.07 -48.53
C HIS A 38 -33.25 -22.14 -47.31
N ASP A 39 -33.49 -20.97 -46.69
CA ASP A 39 -34.69 -20.10 -46.74
C ASP A 39 -36.15 -20.61 -46.48
N GLN A 40 -36.90 -19.75 -45.76
CA GLN A 40 -38.35 -19.42 -45.81
C GLN A 40 -39.39 -19.95 -44.77
N LEU A 41 -39.88 -18.99 -43.95
CA LEU A 41 -41.26 -18.54 -43.63
C LEU A 41 -42.44 -19.56 -43.54
N PHE A 42 -43.27 -19.50 -42.46
CA PHE A 42 -44.48 -18.63 -42.30
C PHE A 42 -45.52 -19.16 -41.26
N LEU A 43 -46.19 -18.19 -40.58
CA LEU A 43 -47.60 -18.11 -40.10
C LEU A 43 -48.08 -18.78 -38.77
N SER A 44 -48.16 -17.93 -37.73
CA SER A 44 -49.42 -17.31 -37.22
C SER A 44 -50.14 -17.83 -35.96
N LYS A 45 -50.69 -16.81 -35.26
CA LYS A 45 -51.88 -16.74 -34.39
C LYS A 45 -51.69 -16.75 -32.85
N THR A 46 -51.66 -15.52 -32.33
CA THR A 46 -52.50 -14.95 -31.25
C THR A 46 -53.31 -15.90 -30.36
N LEU A 47 -53.22 -15.69 -29.03
CA LEU A 47 -54.32 -15.35 -28.11
C LEU A 47 -53.80 -15.09 -26.67
N ARG A 48 -54.22 -13.99 -26.05
CA ARG A 48 -54.22 -13.74 -24.58
C ARG A 48 -55.69 -13.87 -24.08
N PRO A 49 -56.00 -13.58 -22.79
CA PRO A 49 -55.80 -14.33 -21.53
C PRO A 49 -57.19 -14.70 -20.92
N PRO A 50 -57.34 -15.01 -19.61
CA PRO A 50 -57.83 -13.93 -18.74
C PRO A 50 -57.33 -13.92 -17.27
N ASN A 51 -57.51 -12.75 -16.66
CA ASN A 51 -57.31 -12.35 -15.26
C ASN A 51 -58.14 -13.15 -14.23
N ILE A 52 -57.60 -13.35 -13.02
CA ILE A 52 -58.35 -13.24 -11.75
C ILE A 52 -57.45 -12.59 -10.67
N LYS A 53 -58.03 -11.61 -9.96
CA LYS A 53 -57.49 -10.84 -8.83
C LYS A 53 -57.88 -11.47 -7.48
N ASN A 54 -57.11 -11.07 -6.45
CA ASN A 54 -57.47 -10.82 -5.04
C ASN A 54 -57.21 -11.89 -3.95
N ASN A 55 -56.43 -11.42 -2.96
CA ASN A 55 -56.67 -11.41 -1.51
C ASN A 55 -56.06 -12.47 -0.55
N ILE A 56 -55.19 -11.93 0.32
CA ILE A 56 -55.21 -11.99 1.81
C ILE A 56 -54.54 -13.17 2.55
N SER A 57 -53.81 -12.76 3.61
CA SER A 57 -53.45 -13.43 4.87
C SER A 57 -52.18 -14.30 4.98
N THR A 58 -51.15 -13.67 5.57
CA THR A 58 -50.44 -14.02 6.82
C THR A 58 -50.16 -15.48 7.21
N VAL A 59 -48.90 -15.71 7.62
CA VAL A 59 -48.38 -16.46 8.80
C VAL A 59 -47.33 -17.56 8.50
N ASN A 60 -46.15 -17.35 9.10
CA ASN A 60 -45.06 -18.23 9.61
C ASN A 60 -44.40 -19.36 8.80
N ASP A 61 -43.06 -19.19 8.72
CA ASP A 61 -41.96 -20.02 9.20
C ASP A 61 -41.86 -21.53 8.90
N ASN A 62 -40.64 -21.84 8.44
CA ASN A 62 -39.85 -23.08 8.56
C ASN A 62 -40.30 -24.30 7.74
N ALA A 63 -39.54 -24.61 6.68
CA ALA A 63 -38.65 -25.77 6.63
C ALA A 63 -38.01 -25.99 5.25
N ARG A 64 -36.66 -26.10 5.28
CA ARG A 64 -35.79 -27.06 4.59
C ARG A 64 -35.93 -27.37 3.07
N GLU A 65 -34.74 -27.34 2.47
CA GLU A 65 -34.15 -28.37 1.60
C GLU A 65 -34.28 -28.30 0.06
N THR A 66 -33.09 -28.13 -0.55
CA THR A 66 -32.56 -28.90 -1.69
C THR A 66 -32.92 -28.45 -3.11
N ALA A 67 -31.92 -27.87 -3.80
CA ALA A 67 -31.67 -28.16 -5.21
C ALA A 67 -30.18 -27.99 -5.54
N ARG A 68 -29.49 -29.12 -5.71
CA ARG A 68 -28.22 -29.27 -6.44
C ARG A 68 -28.52 -29.37 -7.95
N ILE A 69 -27.48 -29.12 -8.77
CA ILE A 69 -27.14 -29.64 -10.13
C ILE A 69 -26.65 -28.45 -10.99
N MET A 70 -25.34 -28.21 -11.17
CA MET A 70 -24.29 -28.88 -11.99
C MET A 70 -24.18 -28.35 -13.44
N TYR A 71 -22.97 -27.92 -13.84
CA TYR A 71 -22.25 -28.28 -15.10
C TYR A 71 -20.79 -27.75 -14.99
N SER A 72 -19.81 -28.63 -14.66
CA SER A 72 -18.80 -29.27 -15.53
C SER A 72 -17.69 -28.32 -16.02
N GLN A 73 -16.52 -28.23 -15.36
CA GLN A 73 -15.29 -29.05 -15.55
C GLN A 73 -14.80 -29.23 -16.99
N THR A 74 -13.67 -28.58 -17.29
CA THR A 74 -12.55 -29.18 -18.03
C THR A 74 -11.27 -28.87 -17.25
N VAL A 75 -10.60 -29.94 -16.82
CA VAL A 75 -9.32 -29.94 -16.09
C VAL A 75 -8.21 -30.19 -17.09
N LEU A 76 -7.17 -29.37 -17.10
CA LEU A 76 -5.83 -29.78 -17.53
C LEU A 76 -4.87 -29.62 -16.36
N HIS A 77 -4.17 -30.71 -16.08
CA HIS A 77 -3.37 -30.98 -14.89
C HIS A 77 -2.03 -30.24 -14.92
N GLY A 78 -1.64 -29.73 -13.75
CA GLY A 78 -0.34 -29.13 -13.46
C GLY A 78 -0.29 -28.65 -12.01
N GLN A 79 -0.56 -29.55 -11.05
CA GLN A 79 -0.58 -29.24 -9.63
C GLN A 79 0.83 -29.04 -9.07
N ALA A 80 1.20 -27.80 -8.77
CA ALA A 80 1.90 -27.48 -7.54
C ALA A 80 0.83 -26.98 -6.55
N ALA A 81 0.36 -27.87 -5.68
CA ALA A 81 -0.66 -27.55 -4.70
C ALA A 81 -0.03 -26.73 -3.56
N TRP A 82 -0.22 -25.42 -3.61
CA TRP A 82 -0.07 -24.55 -2.43
C TRP A 82 -1.27 -24.79 -1.51
N PRO A 83 -1.08 -24.97 -0.19
CA PRO A 83 -2.21 -25.13 0.71
C PRO A 83 -3.02 -23.83 0.72
N ARG A 84 -4.27 -23.90 0.24
CA ARG A 84 -5.27 -22.85 0.48
C ARG A 84 -5.57 -22.84 1.97
N LEU A 85 -5.05 -21.85 2.70
CA LEU A 85 -5.53 -21.55 4.04
C LEU A 85 -7.01 -21.16 3.94
N ASN A 86 -7.87 -21.90 4.63
CA ASN A 86 -9.26 -21.50 4.76
C ASN A 86 -9.32 -20.27 5.66
N ARG A 87 -10.20 -19.30 5.35
CA ARG A 87 -10.49 -18.14 6.23
C ARG A 87 -10.89 -18.55 7.66
N SER A 88 -11.28 -19.81 7.88
CA SER A 88 -11.59 -20.36 9.21
C SER A 88 -10.35 -20.64 10.06
N ASP A 89 -9.17 -20.81 9.47
CA ASP A 89 -7.95 -21.19 10.20
C ASP A 89 -7.26 -20.00 10.89
N LEU A 90 -7.78 -18.78 10.68
CA LEU A 90 -7.41 -17.54 11.37
C LEU A 90 -8.35 -17.20 12.54
N HIS A 91 -9.32 -18.06 12.85
CA HIS A 91 -10.24 -17.88 13.97
C HIS A 91 -10.20 -19.07 14.93
N HIS A 92 -9.13 -19.12 15.73
CA HIS A 92 -9.16 -19.87 16.98
C HIS A 92 -9.90 -19.07 18.07
N PRO A 93 -10.68 -19.72 18.94
CA PRO A 93 -11.37 -19.05 20.04
C PRO A 93 -10.34 -18.39 20.97
N HIS A 94 -10.66 -17.18 21.40
CA HIS A 94 -9.85 -16.32 22.27
C HIS A 94 -9.40 -17.05 23.55
N SER A 95 -8.25 -17.72 23.49
CA SER A 95 -7.36 -17.79 24.64
C SER A 95 -6.85 -16.37 24.85
N ILE A 96 -7.16 -15.76 25.99
CA ILE A 96 -6.59 -14.48 26.41
C ILE A 96 -5.09 -14.69 26.59
N ARG A 97 -4.31 -14.64 25.50
CA ARG A 97 -2.89 -14.35 25.57
C ARG A 97 -2.80 -12.90 26.02
N SER A 98 -2.25 -12.67 27.20
CA SER A 98 -2.01 -11.31 27.72
C SER A 98 -0.91 -10.56 26.96
N LYS A 99 -0.31 -11.18 25.92
CA LYS A 99 0.84 -10.69 25.14
C LYS A 99 0.53 -10.83 23.66
N GLN A 100 0.65 -9.75 22.89
CA GLN A 100 0.45 -9.78 21.43
C GLN A 100 1.77 -10.12 20.75
N ALA A 101 1.71 -11.00 19.75
CA ALA A 101 2.81 -11.25 18.83
C ALA A 101 2.71 -10.28 17.64
N GLN A 102 3.70 -9.40 17.51
CA GLN A 102 3.72 -8.35 16.52
C GLN A 102 4.86 -8.57 15.53
N ALA A 103 4.55 -8.56 14.24
CA ALA A 103 5.57 -8.44 13.20
C ALA A 103 5.75 -6.95 12.89
N LEU A 104 6.98 -6.46 12.99
CA LEU A 104 7.33 -5.09 12.67
C LEU A 104 8.07 -5.03 11.33
N THR A 105 7.60 -4.17 10.43
CA THR A 105 8.29 -3.76 9.22
C THR A 105 8.40 -2.23 9.16
N ASN A 106 9.10 -1.67 8.18
CA ASN A 106 9.15 -0.24 7.86
C ASN A 106 9.61 -0.07 6.39
N ASP A 107 9.72 1.16 5.90
CA ASP A 107 10.44 1.49 4.67
C ASP A 107 11.81 2.14 4.92
N ASP A 108 12.04 2.71 6.11
CA ASP A 108 13.30 3.41 6.45
C ASP A 108 14.54 2.51 6.57
N GLY A 109 14.35 1.21 6.81
CA GLY A 109 15.41 0.23 7.03
C GLY A 109 15.92 0.19 8.48
N PRO A 110 17.09 -0.42 8.74
CA PRO A 110 17.65 -0.59 10.09
C PRO A 110 18.05 0.75 10.72
N PRO A 111 18.33 0.79 12.04
CA PRO A 111 18.69 1.99 12.76
C PRO A 111 19.82 2.75 12.05
N SER A 112 19.53 4.00 11.71
CA SER A 112 20.44 4.86 10.95
C SER A 112 19.97 6.31 11.06
N PRO A 113 20.74 7.30 10.59
CA PRO A 113 20.25 8.68 10.48
C PRO A 113 18.99 8.82 9.61
N SER A 114 18.67 7.81 8.78
CA SER A 114 17.45 7.76 7.99
C SER A 114 16.31 6.95 8.59
N SER A 115 16.58 6.15 9.63
CA SER A 115 15.62 5.37 10.42
C SER A 115 15.87 5.59 11.92
N PRO A 116 15.73 6.83 12.44
CA PRO A 116 16.17 7.14 13.80
C PRO A 116 15.25 6.58 14.90
N TYR A 117 14.02 6.17 14.56
CA TYR A 117 12.97 5.96 15.56
C TYR A 117 12.53 4.50 15.75
N ILE A 118 12.94 3.57 14.87
CA ILE A 118 12.51 2.17 14.95
C ILE A 118 12.90 1.50 16.27
N THR A 119 14.11 1.76 16.78
CA THR A 119 14.58 1.21 18.05
C THR A 119 13.72 1.66 19.23
N SER A 120 13.30 2.93 19.25
CA SER A 120 12.43 3.47 20.32
C SER A 120 11.05 2.81 20.29
N LEU A 121 10.45 2.61 19.11
CA LEU A 121 9.17 1.92 19.01
C LEU A 121 9.28 0.44 19.44
N VAL A 122 10.30 -0.27 18.98
CA VAL A 122 10.53 -1.68 19.37
C VAL A 122 10.67 -1.81 20.89
N ARG A 123 11.48 -0.95 21.51
CA ARG A 123 11.66 -0.93 22.97
C ARG A 123 10.36 -0.62 23.71
N ALA A 124 9.56 0.33 23.23
CA ALA A 124 8.27 0.66 23.84
C ALA A 124 7.28 -0.51 23.78
N LEU A 125 7.22 -1.22 22.64
CA LEU A 125 6.39 -2.41 22.47
C LEU A 125 6.84 -3.55 23.39
N GLN A 126 8.15 -3.80 23.47
CA GLN A 126 8.73 -4.82 24.36
C GLN A 126 8.50 -4.49 25.84
N ALA A 127 8.64 -3.21 26.24
CA ALA A 127 8.35 -2.75 27.58
C ALA A 127 6.87 -2.95 27.96
N ALA A 128 5.96 -2.85 26.98
CA ALA A 128 4.56 -3.22 27.11
C ALA A 128 4.30 -4.74 27.07
N SER A 129 5.35 -5.57 27.16
CA SER A 129 5.31 -7.04 27.18
C SER A 129 4.85 -7.71 25.88
N HIS A 130 4.92 -6.99 24.75
CA HIS A 130 4.67 -7.58 23.43
C HIS A 130 5.85 -8.42 22.96
N THR A 131 5.56 -9.49 22.22
CA THR A 131 6.58 -10.26 21.51
C THR A 131 6.78 -9.64 20.14
N VAL A 132 7.93 -9.00 19.91
CA VAL A 132 8.21 -8.28 18.67
C VAL A 132 9.16 -9.09 17.79
N SER A 133 8.79 -9.27 16.53
CA SER A 133 9.66 -9.87 15.50
C SER A 133 9.84 -8.88 14.37
N VAL A 134 11.08 -8.50 14.05
CA VAL A 134 11.38 -7.41 13.12
C VAL A 134 11.85 -7.99 11.78
N CYS A 135 11.15 -7.65 10.70
CA CYS A 135 11.52 -7.96 9.32
C CYS A 135 11.37 -6.70 8.46
N ILE A 136 12.49 -6.09 8.09
CA ILE A 136 12.55 -4.76 7.45
C ILE A 136 13.43 -4.77 6.20
N PRO A 137 13.29 -3.81 5.28
CA PRO A 137 14.24 -3.62 4.20
C PRO A 137 15.67 -3.44 4.72
N ALA A 138 16.66 -3.98 4.01
CA ALA A 138 18.09 -3.82 4.35
C ALA A 138 18.59 -2.38 4.12
N ASP A 139 17.94 -1.67 3.19
CA ASP A 139 18.21 -0.27 2.88
C ASP A 139 16.88 0.47 2.71
N GLN A 140 16.92 1.77 2.92
CA GLN A 140 15.82 2.72 2.74
C GLN A 140 15.03 2.54 1.41
N LYS A 141 13.70 2.68 1.49
CA LYS A 141 12.71 2.47 0.40
C LYS A 141 11.61 3.54 0.38
N SER A 142 11.90 4.77 0.78
CA SER A 142 10.96 5.90 0.66
C SER A 142 10.32 6.02 -0.73
N TRP A 143 9.06 6.49 -0.78
CA TRP A 143 8.29 6.74 -2.02
C TRP A 143 7.98 5.51 -2.91
N ILE A 144 8.15 4.29 -2.39
CA ILE A 144 7.96 3.05 -3.17
C ILE A 144 6.49 2.58 -3.26
N GLY A 145 5.59 3.14 -2.45
CA GLY A 145 4.21 2.66 -2.33
C GLY A 145 4.13 1.17 -1.94
N LYS A 146 3.16 0.44 -2.50
CA LYS A 146 3.01 -1.02 -2.29
C LYS A 146 3.57 -1.86 -3.45
N ALA A 147 4.89 -1.88 -3.61
CA ALA A 147 5.54 -2.58 -4.71
C ALA A 147 6.01 -4.02 -4.36
N HIS A 148 5.88 -4.94 -5.31
CA HIS A 148 6.66 -6.18 -5.38
C HIS A 148 7.50 -6.17 -6.66
N ILE A 149 8.77 -6.56 -6.55
CA ILE A 149 9.70 -6.58 -7.68
C ILE A 149 9.73 -8.00 -8.25
N ILE A 150 9.05 -8.21 -9.38
CA ILE A 150 9.02 -9.51 -10.06
C ILE A 150 10.39 -9.82 -10.67
N GLY A 151 10.84 -11.07 -10.54
CA GLY A 151 12.16 -11.52 -11.00
C GLY A 151 13.31 -11.21 -10.04
N HIS A 152 13.03 -10.48 -8.96
CA HIS A 152 13.98 -10.32 -7.85
C HIS A 152 13.79 -11.44 -6.82
N HIS A 153 14.89 -11.97 -6.30
CA HIS A 153 14.91 -12.99 -5.25
C HIS A 153 15.50 -12.40 -3.97
N PRO A 154 14.64 -11.92 -3.04
CA PRO A 154 15.13 -11.35 -1.79
C PRO A 154 15.82 -12.39 -0.91
N HIS A 155 16.90 -11.99 -0.25
CA HIS A 155 17.65 -12.79 0.70
C HIS A 155 17.81 -12.04 2.04
N PRO A 156 17.92 -12.77 3.16
CA PRO A 156 18.07 -12.16 4.47
C PRO A 156 19.51 -11.85 4.83
N THR A 157 19.70 -10.77 5.59
CA THR A 157 20.83 -10.55 6.49
C THR A 157 20.31 -10.30 7.91
N PHE A 158 21.16 -10.42 8.92
CA PHE A 158 20.74 -10.46 10.32
C PHE A 158 21.37 -9.30 11.09
N TYR A 159 20.54 -8.40 11.59
CA TYR A 159 20.97 -7.23 12.34
C TYR A 159 20.83 -7.48 13.84
N HIS A 160 21.88 -7.15 14.59
CA HIS A 160 21.97 -7.32 16.04
C HIS A 160 21.87 -5.92 16.71
N PRO A 161 20.71 -5.55 17.27
CA PRO A 161 20.49 -4.19 17.80
C PRO A 161 21.31 -3.86 19.05
N ASP A 162 21.77 -4.87 19.78
CA ASP A 162 22.60 -4.75 20.98
C ASP A 162 24.04 -4.32 20.67
N THR A 163 24.54 -4.67 19.49
CA THR A 163 25.92 -4.44 19.05
C THR A 163 26.02 -3.53 17.83
N ASP A 164 24.88 -3.19 17.21
CA ASP A 164 24.79 -2.41 15.97
C ASP A 164 25.61 -3.04 14.83
N THR A 165 25.46 -4.34 14.63
CA THR A 165 26.20 -5.10 13.61
C THR A 165 25.28 -5.94 12.73
N THR A 166 25.71 -6.20 11.49
CA THR A 166 25.01 -7.05 10.52
C THR A 166 25.82 -8.30 10.20
N HIS A 167 25.15 -9.45 10.13
CA HIS A 167 25.74 -10.76 9.94
C HIS A 167 25.08 -11.51 8.77
N PRO A 168 25.81 -12.39 8.06
CA PRO A 168 25.27 -13.19 6.97
C PRO A 168 24.50 -14.44 7.45
N SER A 169 24.47 -14.72 8.75
CA SER A 169 23.84 -15.91 9.32
C SER A 169 23.15 -15.59 10.65
N PRO A 170 22.09 -16.33 11.02
CA PRO A 170 21.37 -16.09 12.26
C PRO A 170 22.24 -16.29 13.50
N ARG A 171 21.94 -15.56 14.56
CA ARG A 171 22.56 -15.73 15.87
C ARG A 171 22.17 -17.06 16.52
N THR A 172 23.11 -17.60 17.28
CA THR A 172 22.96 -18.91 17.94
C THR A 172 22.93 -18.83 19.47
N ASP A 173 23.20 -17.64 20.02
CA ASP A 173 23.25 -17.35 21.45
C ASP A 173 21.91 -16.85 22.02
N GLY A 174 20.88 -16.70 21.17
CA GLY A 174 19.49 -16.45 21.58
C GLY A 174 19.14 -15.01 21.97
N GLY A 175 20.02 -14.02 21.78
CA GLY A 175 19.66 -12.61 21.99
C GLY A 175 18.76 -12.04 20.88
N GLU A 176 18.60 -10.70 20.87
CA GLU A 176 17.73 -10.03 19.91
C GLU A 176 18.34 -9.98 18.50
N GLU A 177 17.52 -10.29 17.49
CA GLU A 177 17.91 -10.28 16.08
C GLU A 177 16.75 -9.76 15.24
N TRP A 178 17.08 -8.88 14.30
CA TRP A 178 16.18 -8.37 13.29
C TRP A 178 16.58 -8.94 11.92
N VAL A 179 15.59 -9.31 11.12
CA VAL A 179 15.84 -9.81 9.76
C VAL A 179 15.75 -8.64 8.78
N LEU A 180 16.85 -8.40 8.08
CA LEU A 180 16.91 -7.42 7.00
C LEU A 180 16.74 -8.15 5.68
N ILE A 181 15.85 -7.66 4.82
CA ILE A 181 15.61 -8.23 3.49
C ILE A 181 16.01 -7.20 2.44
N ASN A 182 16.80 -7.58 1.43
CA ASN A 182 17.02 -6.71 0.28
C ASN A 182 15.73 -6.64 -0.58
N GLY A 183 14.68 -5.99 -0.10
CA GLY A 183 13.37 -6.01 -0.71
C GLY A 183 12.56 -4.76 -0.41
N THR A 184 11.30 -4.78 -0.79
CA THR A 184 10.33 -3.73 -0.46
C THR A 184 9.66 -4.05 0.88
N PRO A 185 9.04 -3.06 1.55
CA PRO A 185 8.25 -3.30 2.78
C PRO A 185 7.15 -4.36 2.60
N ALA A 186 6.51 -4.39 1.43
CA ALA A 186 5.52 -5.41 1.09
C ALA A 186 6.15 -6.82 1.04
N SER A 187 7.33 -6.97 0.41
CA SER A 187 8.06 -8.24 0.43
C SER A 187 8.49 -8.65 1.84
N CYS A 188 8.99 -7.72 2.65
CA CYS A 188 9.32 -7.97 4.06
C CYS A 188 8.12 -8.46 4.86
N THR A 189 6.95 -7.85 4.64
CA THR A 189 5.69 -8.24 5.27
C THR A 189 5.29 -9.68 4.91
N GLN A 190 5.29 -10.02 3.62
CA GLN A 190 4.99 -11.37 3.13
C GLN A 190 5.97 -12.41 3.69
N ILE A 191 7.27 -12.13 3.62
CA ILE A 191 8.31 -13.03 4.12
C ILE A 191 8.16 -13.21 5.65
N GLY A 192 7.95 -12.11 6.37
CA GLY A 192 7.69 -12.11 7.81
C GLY A 192 6.49 -12.96 8.21
N LEU A 193 5.36 -12.81 7.52
CA LEU A 193 4.10 -13.51 7.81
C LEU A 193 4.18 -15.01 7.48
N PHE A 194 4.75 -15.38 6.34
CA PHE A 194 4.59 -16.73 5.78
C PHE A 194 5.82 -17.62 5.88
N HIS A 195 7.01 -17.04 6.10
CA HIS A 195 8.26 -17.78 6.06
C HIS A 195 9.10 -17.63 7.33
N LEU A 196 9.02 -16.48 8.00
CA LEU A 196 9.77 -16.21 9.23
C LEU A 196 8.91 -16.45 10.49
N PHE A 197 9.58 -16.46 11.64
CA PHE A 197 9.00 -16.40 12.99
C PHE A 197 7.99 -17.50 13.39
N LYS A 198 7.80 -18.54 12.58
CA LYS A 198 6.87 -19.65 12.87
C LYS A 198 7.06 -20.28 14.26
N GLU A 199 8.30 -20.37 14.72
CA GLU A 199 8.64 -20.91 16.04
C GLU A 199 8.21 -20.02 17.21
N ARG A 200 7.95 -18.73 16.96
CA ARG A 200 7.47 -17.76 17.96
C ARG A 200 5.94 -17.75 18.09
N GLY A 201 5.24 -18.53 17.26
CA GLY A 201 3.79 -18.62 17.22
C GLY A 201 3.16 -17.71 16.15
N PRO A 202 1.82 -17.66 16.09
CA PRO A 202 1.11 -16.85 15.11
C PRO A 202 1.35 -15.36 15.35
N ILE A 203 1.38 -14.58 14.27
CA ILE A 203 1.42 -13.11 14.31
C ILE A 203 -0.02 -12.61 14.45
N ASP A 204 -0.27 -11.82 15.49
CA ASP A 204 -1.59 -11.25 15.80
C ASP A 204 -1.84 -9.94 15.03
N LEU A 205 -0.77 -9.17 14.82
CA LEU A 205 -0.79 -7.83 14.23
C LEU A 205 0.51 -7.54 13.47
N VAL A 206 0.40 -6.89 12.32
CA VAL A 206 1.55 -6.30 11.62
C VAL A 206 1.61 -4.81 11.91
N LEU A 207 2.74 -4.34 12.41
CA LEU A 207 3.05 -2.92 12.48
C LEU A 207 4.02 -2.56 11.36
N SER A 208 3.75 -1.45 10.68
CA SER A 208 4.65 -0.88 9.68
C SER A 208 5.05 0.52 10.13
N GLY A 209 6.33 0.74 10.43
CA GLY A 209 6.86 2.00 10.94
C GLY A 209 7.79 1.84 12.16
N PRO A 210 8.07 2.94 12.89
CA PRO A 210 7.57 4.28 12.64
C PRO A 210 8.31 4.91 11.45
N ASN A 211 7.56 5.47 10.49
CA ASN A 211 8.15 6.23 9.38
C ASN A 211 8.81 7.52 9.90
N PHE A 212 9.99 7.86 9.37
CA PHE A 212 10.64 9.15 9.59
C PHE A 212 9.99 10.23 8.72
N GLY A 213 8.87 10.76 9.21
CA GLY A 213 8.04 11.73 8.51
C GLY A 213 6.57 11.34 8.55
N ARG A 214 5.70 12.23 8.09
CA ARG A 214 4.25 11.98 8.02
C ARG A 214 3.87 11.27 6.71
N ASN A 215 2.82 10.45 6.77
CA ASN A 215 2.14 9.90 5.59
C ASN A 215 0.67 10.33 5.54
N SER A 216 0.41 11.61 5.81
CA SER A 216 -0.93 12.21 5.81
C SER A 216 -1.26 12.90 4.48
N SER A 217 -2.48 12.78 3.97
CA SER A 217 -2.97 13.13 2.61
C SER A 217 -2.67 12.10 1.52
N ALA A 218 -3.48 12.11 0.46
CA ALA A 218 -3.46 11.14 -0.63
C ALA A 218 -2.09 11.06 -1.32
N VAL A 219 -1.43 12.18 -1.60
CA VAL A 219 -0.10 12.22 -2.25
C VAL A 219 0.93 11.44 -1.43
N TYR A 220 1.00 11.66 -0.12
CA TYR A 220 1.96 10.97 0.75
C TYR A 220 1.53 9.53 1.05
N ALA A 221 0.25 9.29 1.31
CA ALA A 221 -0.27 7.97 1.66
C ALA A 221 -0.11 6.96 0.52
N LEU A 222 -0.44 7.35 -0.72
CA LEU A 222 -0.34 6.46 -1.89
C LEU A 222 1.11 6.17 -2.31
N SER A 223 2.05 7.04 -1.92
CA SER A 223 3.47 6.87 -2.20
C SER A 223 4.23 6.16 -1.08
N SER A 224 3.60 5.93 0.07
CA SER A 224 4.27 5.45 1.29
C SER A 224 4.57 3.94 1.24
N GLY A 225 5.84 3.58 1.46
CA GLY A 225 6.24 2.20 1.70
C GLY A 225 5.76 1.69 3.06
N THR A 226 5.76 2.57 4.08
CA THR A 226 5.15 2.30 5.39
C THR A 226 3.66 1.92 5.28
N LEU A 227 2.83 2.64 4.51
CA LEU A 227 1.46 2.17 4.22
C LEU A 227 1.46 0.90 3.35
N GLY A 228 2.40 0.79 2.42
CA GLY A 228 2.56 -0.41 1.58
C GLY A 228 2.71 -1.70 2.39
N GLY A 229 3.53 -1.70 3.45
CA GLY A 229 3.67 -2.85 4.36
C GLY A 229 2.35 -3.23 5.02
N SER A 230 1.63 -2.26 5.61
CA SER A 230 0.33 -2.53 6.24
C SER A 230 -0.75 -2.95 5.25
N LEU A 231 -0.79 -2.36 4.06
CA LEU A 231 -1.71 -2.76 3.00
C LEU A 231 -1.48 -4.21 2.56
N GLU A 232 -0.22 -4.63 2.45
CA GLU A 232 0.12 -6.01 2.10
C GLU A 232 -0.32 -7.00 3.19
N ALA A 233 -0.12 -6.65 4.46
CA ALA A 233 -0.62 -7.44 5.59
C ALA A 233 -2.15 -7.57 5.58
N ALA A 234 -2.85 -6.45 5.34
CA ALA A 234 -4.30 -6.41 5.27
C ALA A 234 -4.84 -7.29 4.13
N LEU A 235 -4.24 -7.19 2.94
CA LEU A 235 -4.56 -8.04 1.79
C LEU A 235 -4.26 -9.53 2.04
N SER A 236 -3.32 -9.82 2.93
CA SER A 236 -2.99 -11.17 3.40
C SER A 236 -3.94 -11.66 4.51
N GLY A 237 -4.91 -10.86 4.94
CA GLY A 237 -5.88 -11.19 5.98
C GLY A 237 -5.40 -10.94 7.41
N ALA A 238 -4.24 -10.30 7.59
CA ALA A 238 -3.74 -9.90 8.89
C ALA A 238 -4.21 -8.48 9.25
N LYS A 239 -4.48 -8.22 10.53
CA LYS A 239 -4.67 -6.84 11.02
C LYS A 239 -3.36 -6.08 10.87
N SER A 240 -3.43 -4.81 10.50
CA SER A 240 -2.23 -4.00 10.37
C SER A 240 -2.39 -2.52 10.72
N ILE A 241 -1.33 -1.93 11.28
CA ILE A 241 -1.29 -0.51 11.64
C ILE A 241 0.01 0.09 11.11
N SER A 242 -0.12 1.13 10.28
CA SER A 242 1.00 1.99 9.92
C SER A 242 1.18 3.08 10.97
N VAL A 243 2.42 3.34 11.36
CA VAL A 243 2.79 4.39 12.31
C VAL A 243 3.79 5.34 11.63
N SER A 244 3.53 6.64 11.70
CA SER A 244 4.37 7.67 11.06
C SER A 244 4.63 8.81 12.03
N TYR A 245 5.88 9.20 12.23
CA TYR A 245 6.26 10.27 13.15
C TYR A 245 6.46 11.58 12.38
N ALA A 246 5.51 12.50 12.55
CA ALA A 246 5.50 13.79 11.91
C ALA A 246 6.36 14.79 12.70
N TYR A 247 7.46 15.26 12.12
CA TYR A 247 8.37 16.17 12.82
C TYR A 247 8.37 17.56 12.18
N LYS A 248 8.64 18.60 13.00
CA LYS A 248 8.92 19.96 12.53
C LYS A 248 10.43 20.23 12.40
N SER A 249 11.22 19.53 13.22
CA SER A 249 12.69 19.57 13.24
C SER A 249 13.22 18.15 13.07
N LYS A 250 14.37 18.00 12.40
CA LYS A 250 15.00 16.69 12.16
C LYS A 250 15.62 16.09 13.42
N SER A 251 16.06 16.96 14.33
CA SER A 251 16.50 16.56 15.66
C SER A 251 15.33 16.81 16.61
N ASN A 252 14.82 15.71 17.15
CA ASN A 252 13.80 15.73 18.19
C ASN A 252 14.45 15.17 19.46
N PRO A 253 14.21 15.77 20.63
CA PRO A 253 14.71 15.24 21.89
C PRO A 253 14.25 13.80 22.11
N ASP A 254 15.12 12.97 22.67
CA ASP A 254 14.82 11.56 22.96
C ASP A 254 13.54 11.42 23.80
N GLU A 255 13.32 12.33 24.76
CA GLU A 255 12.09 12.37 25.58
C GLU A 255 10.80 12.50 24.75
N VAL A 256 10.83 13.23 23.64
CA VAL A 256 9.67 13.40 22.74
C VAL A 256 9.46 12.14 21.92
N VAL A 257 10.54 11.52 21.45
CA VAL A 257 10.50 10.27 20.67
C VAL A 257 10.01 9.10 21.53
N ASP A 258 10.47 9.02 22.77
CA ASP A 258 10.05 8.02 23.74
C ASP A 258 8.58 8.21 24.13
N ALA A 259 8.15 9.45 24.37
CA ALA A 259 6.74 9.79 24.61
C ALA A 259 5.86 9.40 23.40
N ALA A 260 6.30 9.70 22.17
CA ALA A 260 5.63 9.31 20.93
C ALA A 260 5.52 7.78 20.79
N SER A 261 6.57 7.04 21.16
CA SER A 261 6.60 5.58 21.11
C SER A 261 5.71 4.93 22.17
N ALA A 262 5.66 5.52 23.37
CA ALA A 262 4.76 5.08 24.44
C ALA A 262 3.28 5.31 24.07
N ILE A 263 2.91 6.50 23.56
CA ILE A 263 1.53 6.76 23.14
C ILE A 263 1.14 5.93 21.92
N SER A 264 2.06 5.71 20.97
CA SER A 264 1.83 4.84 19.81
C SER A 264 1.52 3.41 20.26
N THR A 265 2.28 2.87 21.21
CA THR A 265 2.03 1.54 21.80
C THR A 265 0.64 1.45 22.43
N ARG A 266 0.23 2.47 23.20
CA ARG A 266 -1.11 2.54 23.81
C ARG A 266 -2.23 2.61 22.76
N ILE A 267 -2.02 3.35 21.68
CA ILE A 267 -2.95 3.45 20.55
C ILE A 267 -3.06 2.11 19.84
N VAL A 268 -1.94 1.46 19.51
CA VAL A 268 -1.88 0.12 18.90
C VAL A 268 -2.68 -0.88 19.73
N ASP A 269 -2.45 -0.92 21.04
CA ASP A 269 -3.19 -1.79 21.96
C ASP A 269 -4.70 -1.49 21.96
N HIS A 270 -5.07 -0.21 21.96
CA HIS A 270 -6.47 0.21 21.94
C HIS A 270 -7.16 -0.21 20.64
N LEU A 271 -6.54 0.06 19.48
CA LEU A 271 -7.08 -0.27 18.17
C LEU A 271 -7.17 -1.79 17.97
N TYR A 272 -6.16 -2.56 18.38
CA TYR A 272 -6.18 -4.01 18.27
C TYR A 272 -7.32 -4.65 19.08
N LYS A 273 -7.49 -4.20 20.34
CA LYS A 273 -8.55 -4.70 21.24
C LYS A 273 -9.95 -4.32 20.79
N ASN A 274 -10.10 -3.18 20.12
CA ASN A 274 -11.39 -2.64 19.66
C ASN A 274 -11.54 -2.72 18.14
N TRP A 275 -10.84 -3.65 17.49
CA TRP A 275 -10.88 -3.80 16.04
C TRP A 275 -12.31 -4.15 15.57
N PRO A 276 -12.92 -3.39 14.64
CA PRO A 276 -14.28 -3.66 14.19
C PRO A 276 -14.43 -5.04 13.56
N THR A 277 -15.49 -5.76 13.93
CA THR A 277 -15.78 -7.11 13.41
C THR A 277 -16.71 -7.11 12.19
N ASP A 278 -17.24 -5.95 11.81
CA ASP A 278 -18.15 -5.75 10.67
C ASP A 278 -17.42 -5.63 9.32
N GLY A 279 -16.08 -5.70 9.33
CA GLY A 279 -15.26 -5.54 8.13
C GLY A 279 -15.17 -4.09 7.63
N SER A 280 -15.56 -3.11 8.44
CA SER A 280 -15.44 -1.68 8.09
C SER A 280 -13.99 -1.19 8.01
N VAL A 281 -13.05 -1.90 8.64
CA VAL A 281 -11.63 -1.52 8.70
C VAL A 281 -10.73 -2.72 8.41
N ASP A 282 -9.87 -2.56 7.40
CA ASP A 282 -8.83 -3.55 7.07
C ASP A 282 -7.47 -3.20 7.70
N LEU A 283 -7.19 -1.90 7.86
CA LEU A 283 -5.95 -1.38 8.46
C LEU A 283 -6.17 0.03 9.05
N TYR A 284 -5.25 0.47 9.90
CA TYR A 284 -5.19 1.86 10.37
C TYR A 284 -3.90 2.55 9.93
N SER A 285 -3.99 3.85 9.63
CA SER A 285 -2.84 4.75 9.48
C SER A 285 -2.79 5.73 10.65
N VAL A 286 -1.71 5.72 11.43
CA VAL A 286 -1.52 6.56 12.62
C VAL A 286 -0.38 7.54 12.35
N ASN A 287 -0.67 8.84 12.40
CA ASN A 287 0.35 9.89 12.31
C ASN A 287 0.48 10.60 13.66
N VAL A 288 1.68 10.61 14.22
CA VAL A 288 2.00 11.16 15.56
C VAL A 288 2.93 12.38 15.41
N PRO A 289 2.47 13.58 15.75
CA PRO A 289 3.35 14.76 15.82
C PRO A 289 4.44 14.61 16.89
N LEU A 290 5.70 14.79 16.54
CA LEU A 290 6.81 14.85 17.50
C LEU A 290 6.86 16.24 18.13
N GLU A 291 6.02 16.44 19.14
CA GLU A 291 5.92 17.68 19.91
C GLU A 291 6.02 17.40 21.41
N PRO A 292 6.54 18.34 22.23
CA PRO A 292 6.53 18.19 23.68
C PRO A 292 5.11 17.96 24.23
N GLY A 293 4.96 17.00 25.14
CA GLY A 293 3.66 16.65 25.74
C GLY A 293 2.75 15.78 24.87
N ILE A 294 3.30 15.14 23.82
CA ILE A 294 2.54 14.27 22.90
C ILE A 294 1.91 13.05 23.59
N ASP A 295 2.42 12.63 24.75
CA ASP A 295 1.84 11.58 25.61
C ASP A 295 0.43 11.90 26.13
N HIS A 296 0.11 13.20 26.18
CA HIS A 296 -1.22 13.76 26.44
C HIS A 296 -1.86 14.41 25.20
N GLY A 297 -1.30 14.14 24.02
CA GLY A 297 -1.76 14.67 22.74
C GLY A 297 -3.23 14.33 22.48
N ARG A 298 -3.94 15.28 21.85
CA ARG A 298 -5.33 15.06 21.44
C ARG A 298 -5.35 14.13 20.24
N ILE A 299 -6.18 13.08 20.32
CA ILE A 299 -6.30 12.04 19.30
C ILE A 299 -7.61 12.26 18.53
N LEU A 300 -7.56 12.21 17.19
CA LEU A 300 -8.74 12.26 16.33
C LEU A 300 -8.78 11.09 15.36
N PHE A 301 -9.98 10.54 15.18
CA PHE A 301 -10.29 9.79 13.96
C PHE A 301 -10.44 10.77 12.79
N THR A 302 -9.84 10.45 11.66
CA THR A 302 -9.76 11.32 10.49
C THR A 302 -10.05 10.56 9.20
N HIS A 303 -10.17 11.30 8.09
CA HIS A 303 -10.15 10.76 6.73
C HIS A 303 -8.89 11.23 5.99
N ILE A 304 -8.48 10.51 4.95
CA ILE A 304 -7.36 10.96 4.10
C ILE A 304 -7.77 12.25 3.37
N LEU A 305 -6.95 13.30 3.47
CA LEU A 305 -7.12 14.48 2.65
C LEU A 305 -6.87 14.14 1.17
N GLN A 306 -7.89 14.28 0.32
CA GLN A 306 -7.73 14.17 -1.12
C GLN A 306 -7.02 15.43 -1.67
N ASN A 307 -5.85 15.28 -2.28
CA ASN A 307 -5.07 16.37 -2.83
C ASN A 307 -4.23 15.95 -4.04
N THR A 308 -3.59 16.92 -4.69
CA THR A 308 -2.72 16.76 -5.86
C THR A 308 -1.47 17.62 -5.74
N TRP A 309 -0.45 17.32 -6.54
CA TRP A 309 0.76 18.14 -6.68
C TRP A 309 1.10 18.39 -8.15
N SER A 310 1.86 19.45 -8.44
CA SER A 310 2.10 19.95 -9.79
C SER A 310 3.27 19.29 -10.54
N GLY A 311 3.99 18.35 -9.92
CA GLY A 311 5.07 17.58 -10.56
C GLY A 311 6.19 17.18 -9.60
N CYS A 312 6.95 16.15 -9.97
CA CYS A 312 8.00 15.56 -9.14
C CYS A 312 9.39 15.47 -9.78
N TYR A 313 9.54 15.83 -11.06
CA TYR A 313 10.82 15.85 -11.76
C TYR A 313 11.04 17.16 -12.52
N LYS A 314 12.32 17.49 -12.72
CA LYS A 314 12.79 18.60 -13.56
C LYS A 314 13.79 18.09 -14.59
N ALA A 315 13.69 18.57 -15.83
CA ALA A 315 14.72 18.34 -16.85
C ALA A 315 16.01 19.11 -16.51
N VAL A 316 17.14 18.41 -16.56
CA VAL A 316 18.50 18.93 -16.38
C VAL A 316 19.37 18.50 -17.55
N GLN A 317 20.37 19.30 -17.93
CA GLN A 317 21.24 18.94 -19.06
C GLN A 317 22.18 17.78 -18.68
N THR A 318 22.45 16.87 -19.64
CA THR A 318 23.26 15.65 -19.41
C THR A 318 24.67 15.89 -18.85
N SER A 319 25.20 17.10 -18.93
CA SER A 319 26.51 17.48 -18.41
C SER A 319 26.52 17.81 -16.90
N GLU A 320 25.36 17.85 -16.24
CA GLU A 320 25.28 18.01 -14.79
C GLU A 320 25.66 16.68 -14.09
N GLU A 321 26.50 16.76 -13.07
CA GLU A 321 26.98 15.60 -12.29
C GLU A 321 25.80 14.86 -11.64
N GLU A 322 25.89 13.53 -11.57
CA GLU A 322 24.91 12.73 -10.85
C GLU A 322 25.04 12.98 -9.35
N GLU A 323 23.98 13.52 -8.74
CA GLU A 323 23.89 13.66 -7.30
C GLU A 323 23.68 12.29 -6.65
N ASP A 324 24.26 12.11 -5.46
CA ASP A 324 24.07 10.92 -4.63
C ASP A 324 22.58 10.69 -4.32
N ALA A 325 22.08 9.49 -4.62
CA ALA A 325 20.67 9.15 -4.45
C ALA A 325 20.22 9.27 -2.97
N GLY A 326 21.10 8.96 -2.02
CA GLY A 326 20.83 9.12 -0.60
C GLY A 326 20.70 10.58 -0.19
N ALA A 327 21.52 11.48 -0.75
CA ALA A 327 21.42 12.91 -0.55
C ALA A 327 20.12 13.51 -1.11
N LEU A 328 19.69 13.04 -2.29
CA LEU A 328 18.46 13.51 -2.94
C LEU A 328 17.18 13.05 -2.22
N GLU A 329 17.17 11.80 -1.77
CA GLU A 329 16.08 11.26 -0.96
C GLU A 329 15.99 11.98 0.39
N LYS A 330 17.14 12.22 1.04
CA LYS A 330 17.22 13.05 2.24
C LYS A 330 16.61 14.43 2.01
N ALA A 331 17.01 15.14 0.95
CA ALA A 331 16.44 16.45 0.63
C ALA A 331 14.92 16.42 0.38
N THR A 332 14.42 15.34 -0.19
CA THR A 332 12.98 15.11 -0.45
C THR A 332 12.21 14.94 0.84
N ARG A 333 12.67 14.03 1.71
CA ARG A 333 12.10 13.82 3.04
C ARG A 333 12.09 15.12 3.84
N ASP A 334 13.14 15.90 3.69
CA ASP A 334 13.35 17.13 4.43
C ASP A 334 12.47 18.30 3.96
N GLY A 335 11.74 18.17 2.84
CA GLY A 335 11.01 19.28 2.22
C GLY A 335 11.92 20.43 1.76
N THR A 336 13.25 20.23 1.82
CA THR A 336 14.28 21.18 1.39
C THR A 336 14.76 20.90 -0.03
N ALA A 337 14.12 19.98 -0.74
CA ALA A 337 14.21 19.92 -2.18
C ALA A 337 13.75 21.29 -2.70
N SER A 338 14.70 22.19 -2.96
CA SER A 338 14.41 23.55 -3.38
C SER A 338 13.48 23.52 -4.58
N PRO A 339 12.33 24.23 -4.58
CA PRO A 339 11.71 24.60 -5.84
C PRO A 339 12.72 25.51 -6.54
N PRO A 340 13.32 25.11 -7.68
CA PRO A 340 14.39 25.91 -8.24
C PRO A 340 13.78 27.12 -8.94
N THR A 341 14.21 28.31 -8.54
CA THR A 341 14.17 29.53 -9.35
C THR A 341 15.11 29.35 -10.53
N GLY A 342 14.60 28.86 -11.66
CA GLY A 342 15.37 28.69 -12.89
C GLY A 342 14.45 28.80 -14.09
N ALA A 343 14.83 29.64 -15.04
CA ALA A 343 14.04 30.07 -16.20
C ALA A 343 13.41 28.90 -16.97
N ASN A 344 12.24 29.17 -17.56
CA ASN A 344 11.66 28.35 -18.61
C ASN A 344 12.74 28.11 -19.67
N VAL A 345 13.25 26.88 -19.75
CA VAL A 345 14.04 26.45 -20.90
C VAL A 345 13.03 26.34 -22.03
N GLU A 346 13.19 27.10 -23.12
CA GLU A 346 12.37 26.91 -24.32
C GLU A 346 12.48 25.43 -24.71
N GLU A 347 11.33 24.75 -24.71
CA GLU A 347 11.21 23.35 -25.04
C GLU A 347 11.55 23.18 -26.53
N ASP A 348 12.81 22.89 -26.86
CA ASP A 348 13.19 22.43 -28.18
C ASP A 348 12.77 20.96 -28.31
N PRO A 349 11.78 20.63 -29.18
CA PRO A 349 11.21 19.30 -29.26
C PRO A 349 12.16 18.23 -29.84
N LYS A 350 13.40 18.58 -30.21
CA LYS A 350 14.42 17.63 -30.75
C LYS A 350 15.47 17.14 -29.74
N VAL A 351 15.25 17.27 -28.44
CA VAL A 351 16.34 17.23 -27.43
C VAL A 351 16.21 16.12 -26.36
N MET A 352 15.50 15.02 -26.63
CA MET A 352 15.42 13.91 -25.66
C MET A 352 16.79 13.25 -25.36
N ASP A 353 17.75 13.32 -26.27
CA ASP A 353 19.11 12.77 -26.07
C ASP A 353 20.02 13.64 -25.18
N LYS A 354 19.58 14.85 -24.76
CA LYS A 354 20.42 15.79 -23.98
C LYS A 354 19.90 16.13 -22.59
N TYR A 355 18.85 15.44 -22.13
CA TYR A 355 18.27 15.70 -20.81
C TYR A 355 18.30 14.46 -19.92
N LYS A 356 18.65 14.68 -18.65
CA LYS A 356 18.32 13.79 -17.53
C LYS A 356 17.16 14.41 -16.74
N PHE A 357 16.43 13.61 -15.98
CA PHE A 357 15.36 14.09 -15.10
C PHE A 357 15.77 13.94 -13.64
N LYS A 358 15.79 15.05 -12.92
CA LYS A 358 16.13 15.11 -11.51
C LYS A 358 14.86 15.16 -10.68
N TRP A 359 14.79 14.34 -9.63
CA TRP A 359 13.70 14.40 -8.65
C TRP A 359 13.69 15.75 -7.93
N ALA A 360 12.58 16.47 -8.03
CA ALA A 360 12.40 17.83 -7.52
C ALA A 360 10.90 18.12 -7.25
N PRO A 361 10.30 17.46 -6.25
CA PRO A 361 8.87 17.60 -5.96
C PRO A 361 8.50 18.98 -5.44
N ARG A 362 7.36 19.47 -5.92
CA ARG A 362 6.78 20.75 -5.51
C ARG A 362 5.75 20.53 -4.41
N PHE A 363 6.20 20.55 -3.15
CA PHE A 363 5.34 20.31 -1.99
C PHE A 363 4.48 21.49 -1.53
N GLY A 364 4.73 22.71 -2.05
CA GLY A 364 3.99 23.90 -1.64
C GLY A 364 2.47 23.76 -1.79
N ASP A 365 2.01 23.12 -2.87
CA ASP A 365 0.59 22.87 -3.11
C ASP A 365 0.00 21.87 -2.09
N VAL A 366 0.79 20.85 -1.72
CA VAL A 366 0.42 19.81 -0.76
C VAL A 366 0.26 20.40 0.65
N GLU A 367 1.19 21.26 1.07
CA GLU A 367 1.12 21.94 2.36
C GLU A 367 0.00 22.96 2.42
N LYS A 368 -0.22 23.70 1.33
CA LYS A 368 -1.31 24.67 1.23
C LYS A 368 -2.66 23.97 1.40
N ALA A 369 -2.89 22.88 0.68
CA ALA A 369 -4.14 22.12 0.75
C ALA A 369 -4.45 21.67 2.18
N ALA A 370 -3.45 21.26 2.95
CA ALA A 370 -3.63 20.80 4.33
C ALA A 370 -3.94 21.93 5.34
N LYS A 371 -3.71 23.20 4.97
CA LYS A 371 -4.04 24.39 5.78
C LYS A 371 -5.40 25.00 5.46
N GLU A 372 -6.05 24.57 4.38
CA GLU A 372 -7.36 25.09 3.98
C GLU A 372 -8.44 24.66 4.96
N GLU A 373 -9.47 25.49 5.17
CA GLU A 373 -10.59 25.16 6.07
C GLU A 373 -11.35 23.89 5.59
N SER A 374 -11.38 23.66 4.27
CA SER A 374 -11.93 22.46 3.64
C SER A 374 -11.24 21.17 4.10
N ALA A 375 -9.99 21.25 4.57
CA ALA A 375 -9.24 20.11 5.05
C ALA A 375 -9.57 19.73 6.51
N LYS A 376 -10.39 20.51 7.22
CA LYS A 376 -10.70 20.25 8.63
C LYS A 376 -11.28 18.85 8.85
N GLY A 377 -10.72 18.13 9.81
CA GLY A 377 -11.05 16.73 10.09
C GLY A 377 -10.35 15.70 9.20
N SER A 378 -9.54 16.14 8.22
CA SER A 378 -8.62 15.27 7.52
C SER A 378 -7.38 14.98 8.35
N ASP A 379 -6.67 13.91 7.98
CA ASP A 379 -5.42 13.49 8.57
C ASP A 379 -4.32 14.56 8.48
N ALA A 380 -4.17 15.18 7.32
CA ALA A 380 -3.15 16.19 7.08
C ALA A 380 -3.41 17.45 7.89
N TRP A 381 -4.67 17.91 7.93
CA TRP A 381 -5.04 19.03 8.80
C TRP A 381 -4.80 18.70 10.27
N ALA A 382 -5.22 17.51 10.72
CA ALA A 382 -5.11 17.11 12.12
C ALA A 382 -3.65 17.15 12.60
N VAL A 383 -2.75 16.51 11.85
CA VAL A 383 -1.31 16.52 12.15
C VAL A 383 -0.76 17.95 12.22
N MET A 384 -1.18 18.83 11.31
CA MET A 384 -0.72 20.23 11.29
C MET A 384 -1.20 21.07 12.47
N GLN A 385 -2.32 20.69 13.09
CA GLN A 385 -2.82 21.31 14.31
C GLN A 385 -2.26 20.65 15.59
N GLY A 386 -1.31 19.71 15.47
CA GLY A 386 -0.70 19.02 16.61
C GLY A 386 -1.53 17.83 17.13
N PHE A 387 -2.52 17.37 16.37
CA PHE A 387 -3.28 16.18 16.74
C PHE A 387 -2.59 14.89 16.30
N ILE A 388 -2.74 13.86 17.11
CA ILE A 388 -2.51 12.48 16.65
C ILE A 388 -3.68 12.09 15.77
N SER A 389 -3.39 11.74 14.52
CA SER A 389 -4.39 11.35 13.52
C SER A 389 -4.47 9.83 13.42
N ILE A 390 -5.68 9.27 13.51
CA ILE A 390 -5.96 7.85 13.26
C ILE A 390 -6.94 7.74 12.10
N THR A 391 -6.49 7.19 10.99
CA THR A 391 -7.33 6.98 9.80
C THR A 391 -7.67 5.49 9.65
N PRO A 392 -8.93 5.06 9.86
CA PRO A 392 -9.38 3.73 9.47
C PRO A 392 -9.43 3.62 7.95
N LEU A 393 -8.88 2.56 7.38
CA LEU A 393 -8.75 2.37 5.95
C LEU A 393 -9.29 1.00 5.49
N LYS A 394 -9.67 0.95 4.21
CA LYS A 394 -9.87 -0.29 3.45
C LYS A 394 -8.65 -0.52 2.58
N ALA A 395 -8.27 -1.79 2.40
CA ALA A 395 -7.16 -2.17 1.54
C ALA A 395 -7.61 -2.25 0.07
N ASN A 396 -8.07 -1.13 -0.48
CA ASN A 396 -8.57 -1.02 -1.84
C ASN A 396 -8.31 0.36 -2.42
N PHE A 397 -8.67 0.52 -3.70
CA PHE A 397 -8.85 1.84 -4.27
C PHE A 397 -10.27 2.33 -4.01
N MET A 398 -10.40 3.61 -3.68
CA MET A 398 -11.69 4.27 -3.62
C MET A 398 -12.27 4.39 -5.03
N HIS A 399 -13.55 4.08 -5.20
CA HIS A 399 -14.22 4.18 -6.49
C HIS A 399 -14.75 5.59 -6.75
N GLY A 400 -14.80 5.99 -8.03
CA GLY A 400 -15.45 7.22 -8.47
C GLY A 400 -16.98 7.09 -8.52
N THR A 401 -17.64 8.10 -9.09
CA THR A 401 -19.09 8.12 -9.30
C THR A 401 -19.49 7.36 -10.59
N GLY A 402 -20.78 7.02 -10.75
CA GLY A 402 -21.31 6.36 -11.96
C GLY A 402 -21.13 4.83 -12.00
N ILE A 403 -20.92 4.19 -10.84
CA ILE A 403 -20.75 2.72 -10.76
C ILE A 403 -22.09 2.02 -11.01
N GLY A 404 -22.08 0.99 -11.85
CA GLY A 404 -23.24 0.13 -12.12
C GLY A 404 -24.12 0.60 -13.28
N GLU A 405 -23.77 1.70 -13.94
CA GLU A 405 -24.41 2.14 -15.16
C GLU A 405 -23.74 1.52 -16.39
N GLU A 406 -24.54 1.12 -17.37
CA GLU A 406 -24.04 0.68 -18.67
C GLU A 406 -23.46 1.88 -19.42
N LEU A 407 -22.20 1.78 -19.86
CA LEU A 407 -21.58 2.78 -20.72
C LEU A 407 -22.25 2.74 -22.10
N LYS A 408 -23.04 3.77 -22.42
CA LYS A 408 -23.63 3.98 -23.74
C LYS A 408 -22.68 4.84 -24.57
N LEU A 409 -22.11 4.25 -25.63
CA LEU A 409 -21.17 4.90 -26.56
C LEU A 409 -21.86 5.43 -27.81
#